data_AF-A0AAI8Y612-F1
#
_entry.id   AF-A0AAI8Y612-F1
#
_cell.length_a   1.000
_cell.length_b   1.000
_cell.length_c   1.000
_cell.angle_alpha   90.00
_cell.angle_beta   90.00
_cell.angle_gamma   90.00
#
_symmetry.space_group_name_H-M   'P 1'
#
loop_
_entity.id
_entity.type
_entity.pdbx_description
1 polymer ?
#
loop_
_entity_poly.entity_id
_entity_poly.type
_entity_poly.pdbx_seq_one_letter_code
_entity_poly.pdbx_strand_id
1 'polypeptide(L)'
;MYSYNFPNFCFSKVTKVFTSLIQYSCLAHCALEYGGDFVVCTGPSMEPTILSENIVVSEHISPRLFKIKCGDIIIAKSPSNHRQLICKRVTGLPGDTIKVGSKLHVVPRGHVWLEGDNRKNSSDSRSYGSIPYGLIRGRVVCRPSSQSLNEEENEWESDDSDAEKFPECLSSIALSTKDKSFVQQNNDKSLQVLPNDESMLLGAKEEQKSFSKTGDTREQQELILKSLLQSINEENCTKEKKLKELSVLEALDDSSLIIFIEKASVSIKCEEKKADFCLLVAEVLKDRTYVLGKYFYLPWFQNSGKNSLTILVTSLAQTINSFFEQACHEVLLPLLNSSQSGLVQDPAVVKDILALCNPECWWFLLRHFLVLLNKDKLAEWHLPALDFLCHETEELDVSSHTEPIVNELTNLLRVNSVDFSKNRYFGNIILLLINIVKKHQKIVNLDIITSQLTSIIQFHKGPTKYKASQMLKKLTAERL
;
A
#
# COMPACT_ATOMS: atom_id res chain seq x y z
N MET A 1 -65.08 6.14 -49.49
CA MET A 1 -64.17 6.22 -48.33
C MET A 1 -62.92 5.41 -48.66
N TYR A 2 -61.87 6.05 -49.16
CA TYR A 2 -60.56 5.42 -49.31
C TYR A 2 -59.70 5.89 -48.14
N SER A 3 -59.46 4.99 -47.19
CA SER A 3 -58.58 5.23 -46.04
C SER A 3 -57.15 4.97 -46.48
N TYR A 4 -56.33 6.03 -46.55
CA TYR A 4 -54.90 5.94 -46.83
C TYR A 4 -54.16 5.44 -45.58
N ASN A 5 -53.74 4.18 -45.59
CA ASN A 5 -52.80 3.65 -44.61
C ASN A 5 -51.39 4.18 -44.91
N PHE A 6 -50.97 5.21 -44.17
CA PHE A 6 -49.58 5.69 -44.13
C PHE A 6 -48.66 4.61 -43.50
N PRO A 7 -47.41 4.44 -43.98
CA PRO A 7 -46.57 3.33 -43.55
C PRO A 7 -45.94 3.61 -42.18
N ASN A 8 -46.66 3.27 -41.10
CA ASN A 8 -46.17 3.30 -39.72
C ASN A 8 -44.91 2.44 -39.47
N PHE A 9 -44.53 1.60 -40.42
CA PHE A 9 -43.40 0.67 -40.31
C PHE A 9 -42.02 1.33 -40.46
N CYS A 10 -41.90 2.41 -41.24
CA CYS A 10 -40.60 3.06 -41.48
C CYS A 10 -40.22 4.03 -40.34
N PHE A 11 -41.22 4.72 -39.77
CA PHE A 11 -41.02 5.69 -38.70
C PHE A 11 -40.48 5.04 -37.41
N SER A 12 -40.96 3.86 -37.04
CA SER A 12 -40.52 3.16 -35.82
C SER A 12 -39.07 2.68 -35.86
N LYS A 13 -38.52 2.36 -37.04
CA LYS A 13 -37.10 1.96 -37.17
C LYS A 13 -36.17 3.16 -37.08
N VAL A 14 -36.54 4.27 -37.72
CA VAL A 14 -35.76 5.52 -37.70
C VAL A 14 -35.73 6.12 -36.29
N THR A 15 -36.85 6.12 -35.55
CA THR A 15 -36.88 6.61 -34.17
C THR A 15 -36.02 5.77 -33.23
N LYS A 16 -36.02 4.44 -33.38
CA LYS A 16 -35.15 3.54 -32.59
C LYS A 16 -33.67 3.82 -32.82
N VAL A 17 -33.23 3.98 -34.08
CA VAL A 17 -31.84 4.32 -34.40
C VAL A 17 -31.45 5.67 -33.79
N PHE A 18 -32.31 6.67 -33.89
CA PHE A 18 -32.05 7.99 -33.31
C PHE A 18 -31.94 7.96 -31.79
N THR A 19 -32.83 7.22 -31.10
CA THR A 19 -32.74 7.06 -29.64
C THR A 19 -31.47 6.33 -29.22
N SER A 20 -31.04 5.31 -29.97
CA SER A 20 -29.79 4.61 -29.68
C SER A 20 -28.58 5.51 -29.87
N LEU A 21 -28.54 6.35 -30.91
CA LEU A 21 -27.46 7.31 -31.13
C LEU A 21 -27.33 8.31 -29.97
N ILE A 22 -28.46 8.85 -29.47
CA ILE A 22 -28.46 9.74 -28.31
C ILE A 22 -27.92 9.00 -27.08
N GLN A 23 -28.41 7.78 -26.82
CA GLN A 23 -27.96 6.98 -25.68
C GLN A 23 -26.46 6.70 -25.73
N TYR A 24 -25.93 6.26 -26.87
CA TYR A 24 -24.49 6.02 -27.04
C TYR A 24 -23.69 7.32 -26.95
N SER A 25 -24.21 8.45 -27.44
CA SER A 25 -23.55 9.75 -27.30
C SER A 25 -23.49 10.20 -25.85
N CYS A 26 -24.57 10.04 -25.09
CA CYS A 26 -24.59 10.32 -23.65
C CYS A 26 -23.64 9.41 -22.88
N LEU A 27 -23.63 8.11 -23.19
CA LEU A 27 -22.71 7.14 -22.59
C LEU A 27 -21.25 7.48 -22.91
N ALA A 28 -20.94 7.81 -24.16
CA ALA A 28 -19.60 8.23 -24.57
C ALA A 28 -19.18 9.55 -23.89
N HIS A 29 -20.07 10.53 -23.83
CA HIS A 29 -19.83 11.79 -23.10
C HIS A 29 -19.55 11.52 -21.63
N CYS A 30 -20.34 10.69 -20.96
CA CYS A 30 -20.09 10.30 -19.58
C CYS A 30 -18.77 9.54 -19.42
N ALA A 31 -18.46 8.61 -20.33
CA ALA A 31 -17.20 7.86 -20.29
C ALA A 31 -15.98 8.78 -20.44
N LEU A 32 -16.03 9.76 -21.34
CA LEU A 32 -14.93 10.71 -21.55
C LEU A 32 -14.83 11.75 -20.43
N GLU A 33 -15.96 12.31 -19.99
CA GLU A 33 -15.96 13.34 -18.93
C GLU A 33 -15.54 12.75 -17.57
N TYR A 34 -15.93 11.50 -17.28
CA TYR A 34 -15.70 10.88 -15.97
C TYR A 34 -14.62 9.80 -15.93
N GLY A 35 -14.36 9.11 -17.04
CA GLY A 35 -13.35 8.05 -17.12
C GLY A 35 -11.96 8.61 -17.44
N GLY A 36 -11.80 9.28 -18.57
CA GLY A 36 -10.52 9.85 -18.99
C GLY A 36 -10.51 10.37 -20.42
N ASP A 37 -9.46 11.10 -20.78
CA ASP A 37 -9.27 11.75 -22.07
C ASP A 37 -7.82 11.67 -22.58
N PHE A 38 -7.63 12.12 -23.83
CA PHE A 38 -6.31 12.28 -24.45
C PHE A 38 -5.98 13.77 -24.51
N VAL A 39 -4.83 14.16 -23.96
CA VAL A 39 -4.39 15.56 -23.87
C VAL A 39 -3.10 15.73 -24.65
N VAL A 40 -3.06 16.70 -25.57
CA VAL A 40 -1.82 17.11 -26.25
C VAL A 40 -1.07 18.09 -25.34
N CYS A 41 0.16 17.73 -24.95
CA CYS A 41 1.01 18.56 -24.11
C CYS A 41 1.89 19.47 -24.98
N THR A 42 1.60 20.77 -24.96
CA THR A 42 2.39 21.78 -25.67
C THR A 42 3.30 22.53 -24.68
N GLY A 43 4.61 22.51 -24.93
CA GLY A 43 5.59 23.30 -24.20
C GLY A 43 6.53 22.48 -23.29
N PRO A 44 7.69 23.06 -22.93
CA PRO A 44 8.84 22.29 -22.44
C PRO A 44 8.85 22.02 -20.93
N SER A 45 7.78 22.39 -20.23
CA SER A 45 7.76 22.43 -18.76
C SER A 45 7.90 21.07 -18.09
N MET A 46 7.51 19.99 -18.76
CA MET A 46 7.60 18.62 -18.27
C MET A 46 8.75 17.82 -18.91
N GLU A 47 9.63 18.48 -19.65
CA GLU A 47 10.80 17.83 -20.24
C GLU A 47 11.84 17.50 -19.15
N PRO A 48 12.54 16.36 -19.24
CA PRO A 48 12.53 15.39 -20.35
C PRO A 48 11.42 14.33 -20.26
N THR A 49 10.60 14.31 -19.19
CA THR A 49 9.62 13.24 -18.97
C THR A 49 8.49 13.23 -20.00
N ILE A 50 7.98 14.41 -20.37
CA ILE A 50 6.99 14.57 -21.46
C ILE A 50 7.54 15.64 -22.40
N LEU A 51 7.84 15.23 -23.63
CA LEU A 51 8.30 16.15 -24.68
C LEU A 51 7.14 16.97 -25.21
N SER A 52 7.44 18.17 -25.71
CA SER A 52 6.47 19.01 -26.41
C SER A 52 5.81 18.25 -27.58
N GLU A 53 4.54 18.52 -27.85
CA GLU A 53 3.70 17.86 -28.87
C GLU A 53 3.39 16.38 -28.59
N ASN A 54 3.68 15.88 -27.38
CA ASN A 54 3.30 14.52 -27.00
C ASN A 54 1.86 14.45 -26.53
N ILE A 55 1.19 13.37 -26.90
CA ILE A 55 -0.13 13.03 -26.39
C ILE A 55 0.06 12.25 -25.09
N VAL A 56 -0.76 12.55 -24.08
CA VAL A 56 -0.83 11.79 -22.83
C VAL A 56 -2.26 11.31 -22.59
N VAL A 57 -2.40 10.14 -21.97
CA VAL A 57 -3.69 9.64 -21.49
C VAL A 57 -3.86 10.04 -20.05
N SER A 58 -4.98 10.70 -19.76
CA SER A 58 -5.34 11.20 -18.43
C SER A 58 -6.61 10.50 -17.94
N GLU A 59 -6.58 9.97 -16.72
CA GLU A 59 -7.76 9.41 -16.05
C GLU A 59 -8.35 10.41 -15.05
N HIS A 60 -9.68 10.48 -14.98
CA HIS A 60 -10.38 11.46 -14.15
C HIS A 60 -10.94 10.86 -12.84
N ILE A 61 -10.61 9.60 -12.54
CA ILE A 61 -11.16 8.86 -11.40
C ILE A 61 -10.36 9.16 -10.12
N SER A 62 -9.02 9.14 -10.18
CA SER A 62 -8.18 9.36 -9.01
C SER A 62 -8.36 10.73 -8.35
N PRO A 63 -8.47 11.85 -9.09
CA PRO A 63 -8.80 13.13 -8.47
C PRO A 63 -10.16 13.09 -7.75
N ARG A 64 -11.19 12.48 -8.33
CA ARG A 64 -12.51 12.43 -7.69
C ARG A 64 -12.54 11.57 -6.43
N LEU A 65 -11.67 10.56 -6.34
CA LEU A 65 -11.51 9.72 -5.16
C LEU A 65 -10.46 10.24 -4.17
N PHE A 66 -9.91 11.45 -4.38
CA PHE A 66 -8.83 12.03 -3.57
C PHE A 66 -7.56 11.17 -3.50
N LYS A 67 -7.25 10.40 -4.56
CA LYS A 67 -6.15 9.42 -4.63
C LYS A 67 -4.87 9.89 -5.35
N ILE A 68 -4.71 11.21 -5.55
CA ILE A 68 -3.47 11.80 -6.08
C ILE A 68 -2.34 11.72 -5.03
N LYS A 69 -1.16 11.25 -5.46
CA LYS A 69 0.04 11.09 -4.63
C LYS A 69 1.16 12.03 -5.06
N CYS A 70 2.12 12.25 -4.17
CA CYS A 70 3.38 12.88 -4.54
C CYS A 70 4.08 12.06 -5.63
N GLY A 71 4.61 12.73 -6.64
CA GLY A 71 5.22 12.14 -7.83
C GLY A 71 4.27 11.97 -9.02
N ASP A 72 2.95 11.99 -8.81
CA ASP A 72 1.97 11.87 -9.91
C ASP A 72 2.08 13.06 -10.88
N ILE A 73 1.93 12.79 -12.18
CA ILE A 73 1.76 13.84 -13.20
C ILE A 73 0.26 14.08 -13.37
N ILE A 74 -0.17 15.32 -13.30
CA ILE A 74 -1.58 15.69 -13.37
C ILE A 74 -1.85 16.75 -14.42
N ILE A 75 -3.06 16.74 -14.96
CA ILE A 75 -3.63 17.81 -15.77
C ILE A 75 -4.54 18.64 -14.86
N ALA A 76 -4.28 19.94 -14.74
CA ALA A 76 -5.09 20.86 -13.95
C ALA A 76 -5.46 22.11 -14.76
N LYS A 77 -6.52 22.79 -14.35
CA LYS A 77 -6.80 24.15 -14.83
C LYS A 77 -5.76 25.11 -14.27
N SER A 78 -5.20 25.96 -15.14
CA SER A 78 -4.23 26.95 -14.71
C SER A 78 -4.87 27.96 -13.75
N PRO A 79 -4.23 28.25 -12.59
CA PRO A 79 -4.73 29.24 -11.65
C PRO A 79 -4.66 30.67 -12.24
N SER A 80 -3.70 30.93 -13.13
CA SER A 80 -3.52 32.23 -13.78
C SER A 80 -4.46 32.44 -14.97
N ASN A 81 -4.85 31.36 -15.67
CA ASN A 81 -5.76 31.42 -16.81
C ASN A 81 -6.65 30.18 -16.85
N HIS A 82 -7.88 30.31 -16.35
CA HIS A 82 -8.82 29.19 -16.24
C HIS A 82 -9.24 28.54 -17.58
N ARG A 83 -8.92 29.16 -18.72
CA ARG A 83 -9.16 28.60 -20.07
C ARG A 83 -8.03 27.67 -20.52
N GLN A 84 -6.91 27.65 -19.82
CA GLN A 84 -5.75 26.83 -20.14
C GLN A 84 -5.61 25.66 -19.16
N LEU A 85 -5.20 24.52 -19.70
CA LEU A 85 -4.79 23.36 -18.92
C LEU A 85 -3.26 23.37 -18.77
N ILE A 86 -2.79 22.91 -17.61
CA ILE A 86 -1.38 22.74 -17.30
C ILE A 86 -1.10 21.27 -16.97
N CYS A 87 0.01 20.76 -17.48
CA CYS A 87 0.58 19.47 -17.10
C CYS A 87 1.75 19.72 -16.15
N LYS A 88 1.69 19.16 -14.94
CA LYS A 88 2.71 19.34 -13.87
C LYS A 88 2.83 18.08 -13.01
N ARG A 89 3.95 17.93 -12.31
CA ARG A 89 4.17 16.90 -11.30
C ARG A 89 3.75 17.39 -9.92
N VAL A 90 3.07 16.55 -9.16
CA VAL A 90 2.74 16.80 -7.76
C VAL A 90 4.00 16.60 -6.93
N THR A 91 4.48 17.63 -6.26
CA THR A 91 5.66 17.55 -5.37
C THR A 91 5.34 17.82 -3.91
N GLY A 92 4.12 18.26 -3.61
CA GLY A 92 3.63 18.43 -2.23
C GLY A 92 2.13 18.20 -2.11
N LEU A 93 1.74 17.51 -1.06
CA LEU A 93 0.37 17.21 -0.66
C LEU A 93 -0.06 18.07 0.54
N PRO A 94 -1.36 18.11 0.89
CA PRO A 94 -1.84 18.84 2.06
C PRO A 94 -1.02 18.57 3.33
N GLY A 95 -0.45 19.63 3.91
CA GLY A 95 0.37 19.57 5.13
C GLY A 95 1.88 19.49 4.89
N ASP A 96 2.33 19.25 3.66
CA ASP A 96 3.75 19.21 3.34
C ASP A 96 4.38 20.60 3.45
N THR A 97 5.65 20.65 3.83
CA THR A 97 6.44 21.89 3.88
C THR A 97 7.44 21.90 2.73
N ILE A 98 7.21 22.79 1.75
CA ILE A 98 8.04 22.94 0.56
C ILE A 98 8.96 24.14 0.72
N LYS A 99 10.26 23.93 0.49
CA LYS A 99 11.26 25.00 0.52
C LYS A 99 11.43 25.59 -0.88
N VAL A 100 11.10 26.87 -1.04
CA VAL A 100 11.28 27.64 -2.28
C VAL A 100 12.29 28.75 -2.02
N GLY A 101 13.52 28.56 -2.48
CA GLY A 101 14.63 29.46 -2.15
C GLY A 101 14.91 29.49 -0.65
N SER A 102 14.77 30.67 -0.03
CA SER A 102 14.92 30.88 1.42
C SER A 102 13.61 30.78 2.21
N LYS A 103 12.46 30.63 1.54
CA LYS A 103 11.13 30.60 2.18
C LYS A 103 10.58 29.18 2.29
N LEU A 104 9.90 28.91 3.40
CA LEU A 104 9.15 27.67 3.62
C LEU A 104 7.67 27.93 3.36
N HIS A 105 7.04 27.08 2.56
CA HIS A 105 5.63 27.13 2.22
C HIS A 105 4.97 25.86 2.74
N VAL A 106 3.93 26.00 3.56
CA VAL A 106 3.10 24.86 3.98
C VAL A 106 1.94 24.73 3.02
N VAL A 107 1.75 23.55 2.42
CA VAL A 107 0.64 23.29 1.51
C VAL A 107 -0.67 23.22 2.31
N PRO A 108 -1.66 24.10 2.05
CA PRO A 108 -2.91 24.10 2.79
C PRO A 108 -3.74 22.83 2.60
N ARG A 109 -4.68 22.57 3.51
CA ARG A 109 -5.66 21.49 3.34
C ARG A 109 -6.45 21.69 2.03
N GLY A 110 -6.69 20.58 1.32
CA GLY A 110 -7.38 20.60 0.03
C GLY A 110 -6.61 21.28 -1.11
N HIS A 111 -5.31 21.53 -0.95
CA HIS A 111 -4.45 22.07 -2.00
C HIS A 111 -3.31 21.11 -2.34
N VAL A 112 -2.72 21.26 -3.51
CA VAL A 112 -1.52 20.53 -3.95
C VAL A 112 -0.45 21.49 -4.44
N TRP A 113 0.80 21.10 -4.28
CA TRP A 113 1.94 21.80 -4.82
C TRP A 113 2.43 21.11 -6.09
N LEU A 114 2.52 21.88 -7.18
CA LEU A 114 2.82 21.36 -8.51
C LEU A 114 4.09 21.99 -9.04
N GLU A 115 5.00 21.18 -9.57
CA GLU A 115 6.23 21.63 -10.23
C GLU A 115 6.40 20.98 -11.59
N GLY A 116 7.00 21.70 -12.53
CA GLY A 116 7.43 21.11 -13.80
C GLY A 116 8.81 20.49 -13.67
N ASP A 117 9.02 19.38 -14.37
CA ASP A 117 10.32 18.68 -14.38
C ASP A 117 11.43 19.56 -14.99
N ASN A 118 11.10 20.39 -15.99
CA ASN A 118 11.99 21.41 -16.50
C ASN A 118 11.94 22.67 -15.63
N ARG A 119 12.68 22.65 -14.51
CA ARG A 119 12.67 23.72 -13.52
C ARG A 119 12.97 25.12 -14.07
N LYS A 120 13.79 25.23 -15.12
CA LYS A 120 14.20 26.50 -15.75
C LYS A 120 13.10 27.07 -16.66
N ASN A 121 12.23 26.22 -17.20
CA ASN A 121 11.21 26.60 -18.16
C ASN A 121 9.82 26.10 -17.75
N SER A 122 9.47 26.36 -16.50
CA SER A 122 8.19 25.96 -15.91
C SER A 122 7.58 27.11 -15.12
N SER A 123 6.36 27.51 -15.49
CA SER A 123 5.48 28.32 -14.65
C SER A 123 4.65 27.37 -13.79
N ASP A 124 4.96 27.32 -12.50
CA ASP A 124 4.39 26.35 -11.56
C ASP A 124 4.19 26.92 -10.14
N SER A 125 3.94 26.06 -9.14
CA SER A 125 3.63 26.48 -7.77
C SER A 125 4.75 27.29 -7.11
N ARG A 126 6.00 27.20 -7.59
CA ARG A 126 7.07 28.10 -7.13
C ARG A 126 6.78 29.57 -7.43
N SER A 127 5.94 29.84 -8.44
CA SER A 127 5.54 31.19 -8.86
C SER A 127 4.16 31.58 -8.33
N TYR A 128 3.15 30.69 -8.46
CA TYR A 128 1.76 31.02 -8.12
C TYR A 128 1.25 30.36 -6.82
N GLY A 129 2.07 29.58 -6.13
CA GLY A 129 1.72 28.87 -4.89
C GLY A 129 0.97 27.55 -5.12
N SER A 130 0.51 26.94 -4.03
CA SER A 130 -0.31 25.72 -4.08
C SER A 130 -1.68 25.99 -4.71
N ILE A 131 -2.22 25.02 -5.45
CA ILE A 131 -3.54 25.17 -6.08
C ILE A 131 -4.59 24.28 -5.40
N PRO A 132 -5.89 24.67 -5.41
CA PRO A 132 -6.95 23.83 -4.91
C PRO A 132 -7.04 22.51 -5.66
N TYR A 133 -7.31 21.42 -4.93
CA TYR A 133 -7.45 20.07 -5.47
C TYR A 133 -8.54 20.00 -6.56
N GLY A 134 -9.60 20.80 -6.42
CA GLY A 134 -10.70 20.86 -7.40
C GLY A 134 -10.31 21.43 -8.78
N LEU A 135 -9.12 22.00 -8.93
CA LEU A 135 -8.59 22.40 -10.25
C LEU A 135 -7.98 21.23 -11.02
N ILE A 136 -7.70 20.10 -10.35
CA ILE A 136 -7.18 18.89 -10.98
C ILE A 136 -8.29 18.27 -11.83
N ARG A 137 -8.03 18.13 -13.13
CA ARG A 137 -8.90 17.49 -14.11
C ARG A 137 -8.67 15.98 -14.12
N GLY A 138 -7.41 15.56 -14.14
CA GLY A 138 -7.04 14.16 -14.31
C GLY A 138 -5.60 13.88 -13.93
N ARG A 139 -5.29 12.59 -13.77
CA ARG A 139 -3.94 12.08 -13.56
C ARG A 139 -3.45 11.41 -14.83
N VAL A 140 -2.24 11.71 -15.25
CA VAL A 140 -1.60 11.10 -16.42
C VAL A 140 -1.16 9.67 -16.07
N VAL A 141 -1.59 8.69 -16.87
CA VAL A 141 -1.30 7.26 -16.65
C VAL A 141 -0.34 6.67 -17.66
N CYS A 142 -0.37 7.12 -18.92
CA CYS A 142 0.54 6.66 -19.93
C CYS A 142 0.76 7.70 -21.04
N ARG A 143 1.90 7.59 -21.70
CA ARG A 143 2.21 8.28 -22.96
C ARG A 143 2.08 7.25 -24.08
N PRO A 144 1.07 7.30 -24.95
CA PRO A 144 1.02 6.45 -26.12
C PRO A 144 2.20 6.86 -27.00
N SER A 145 3.20 5.98 -27.10
CA SER A 145 4.35 6.16 -27.97
C SER A 145 3.86 6.15 -29.42
N SER A 146 3.75 7.32 -30.05
CA SER A 146 3.74 7.39 -31.51
C SER A 146 5.18 7.22 -32.02
N GLN A 147 5.31 6.34 -33.01
CA GLN A 147 6.55 5.87 -33.62
C GLN A 147 7.53 6.97 -34.04
N SER A 148 8.81 6.73 -33.83
CA SER A 148 9.81 6.91 -34.89
C SER A 148 10.32 5.52 -35.26
N LEU A 149 9.77 4.97 -36.35
CA LEU A 149 10.51 4.05 -37.20
C LEU A 149 11.74 4.82 -37.68
N ASN A 150 12.91 4.36 -37.26
CA ASN A 150 14.14 4.35 -38.02
C ASN A 150 15.10 3.45 -37.22
N GLU A 151 15.24 2.24 -37.73
CA GLU A 151 16.39 1.38 -37.48
C GLU A 151 17.65 2.18 -37.79
N GLU A 152 18.65 2.09 -36.91
CA GLU A 152 20.01 1.86 -37.36
C GLU A 152 20.72 1.07 -36.26
N GLU A 153 21.04 -0.17 -36.63
CA GLU A 153 21.99 -1.04 -35.97
C GLU A 153 23.30 -0.27 -35.72
N ASN A 154 23.81 -0.31 -34.50
CA ASN A 154 25.25 -0.39 -34.28
C ASN A 154 25.49 -1.18 -33.00
N GLU A 155 25.88 -2.42 -33.25
CA GLU A 155 26.84 -3.18 -32.45
C GLU A 155 28.12 -2.34 -32.22
N TRP A 156 29.08 -2.91 -31.48
CA TRP A 156 30.44 -2.42 -31.19
C TRP A 156 30.66 -1.84 -29.78
N GLU A 157 31.23 -2.76 -28.98
CA GLU A 157 32.46 -2.62 -28.21
C GLU A 157 32.44 -1.75 -26.95
N SER A 158 32.60 -2.49 -25.85
CA SER A 158 33.29 -2.12 -24.63
C SER A 158 34.51 -1.25 -24.86
N ASP A 159 34.50 -0.05 -24.28
CA ASP A 159 35.67 0.56 -23.66
C ASP A 159 35.24 1.38 -22.45
N ASP A 160 35.84 1.06 -21.32
CA ASP A 160 35.73 1.76 -20.05
C ASP A 160 36.32 3.18 -20.16
N SER A 161 35.54 4.22 -19.88
CA SER A 161 36.00 5.41 -19.15
C SER A 161 34.85 6.39 -18.87
N ASP A 162 34.82 6.86 -17.63
CA ASP A 162 34.20 8.10 -17.17
C ASP A 162 32.66 8.14 -16.99
N ALA A 163 32.18 7.36 -16.02
CA ALA A 163 30.93 7.67 -15.31
C ALA A 163 31.21 8.57 -14.09
N GLU A 164 30.94 9.87 -14.25
CA GLU A 164 30.80 10.80 -13.14
C GLU A 164 29.64 10.36 -12.22
N LYS A 165 30.02 9.84 -11.05
CA LYS A 165 29.15 9.65 -9.88
C LYS A 165 28.59 10.99 -9.41
N PHE A 166 27.26 11.14 -9.41
CA PHE A 166 26.60 12.03 -8.45
C PHE A 166 26.19 11.20 -7.21
N PRO A 167 26.70 11.55 -6.01
CA PRO A 167 26.49 10.76 -4.80
C PRO A 167 25.11 10.99 -4.19
N GLU A 168 24.49 9.88 -3.80
CA GLU A 168 23.55 9.80 -2.69
C GLU A 168 24.23 10.34 -1.41
N CYS A 169 23.63 11.35 -0.80
CA CYS A 169 23.93 11.76 0.58
C CYS A 169 22.59 11.96 1.29
N LEU A 170 22.13 10.94 2.03
CA LEU A 170 22.44 10.67 3.44
C LEU A 170 21.51 11.43 4.39
N SER A 171 20.46 10.71 4.81
CA SER A 171 20.03 10.71 6.20
C SER A 171 21.15 10.11 7.06
N SER A 172 21.72 10.88 7.98
CA SER A 172 22.01 10.47 9.37
C SER A 172 23.07 11.39 9.98
N ILE A 173 22.66 12.18 10.98
CA ILE A 173 23.54 12.56 12.08
C ILE A 173 22.77 12.24 13.36
N ALA A 174 23.10 11.10 13.95
CA ALA A 174 22.92 10.86 15.37
C ALA A 174 24.31 10.69 16.00
N LEU A 175 24.47 11.41 17.09
CA LEU A 175 25.63 11.53 17.97
C LEU A 175 26.26 10.20 18.39
N SER A 176 27.59 10.20 18.51
CA SER A 176 28.29 9.44 19.54
C SER A 176 29.49 10.23 20.07
N THR A 177 29.78 9.97 21.34
CA THR A 177 30.46 10.75 22.37
C THR A 177 31.99 10.65 22.43
N LYS A 178 32.59 11.56 23.23
CA LYS A 178 33.97 11.64 23.81
C LYS A 178 34.96 12.43 22.95
N ASP A 179 35.83 13.31 23.46
CA ASP A 179 36.32 13.60 24.81
C ASP A 179 36.97 15.02 24.86
N LYS A 180 36.93 15.65 26.04
CA LYS A 180 37.88 16.63 26.65
C LYS A 180 38.54 17.74 25.79
N SER A 181 38.26 19.00 26.14
CA SER A 181 39.09 19.85 27.03
C SER A 181 38.93 21.37 26.77
N PHE A 182 39.01 22.12 27.89
CA PHE A 182 39.54 23.49 28.02
C PHE A 182 38.64 24.74 27.80
N VAL A 183 38.31 25.36 28.96
CA VAL A 183 38.46 26.78 29.34
C VAL A 183 37.39 27.83 28.94
N GLN A 184 36.55 28.13 29.93
CA GLN A 184 36.43 29.42 30.66
C GLN A 184 35.95 30.67 29.90
N GLN A 185 34.76 31.17 30.24
CA GLN A 185 34.58 32.37 31.10
C GLN A 185 33.09 32.73 31.30
N ASN A 186 32.71 32.75 32.58
CA ASN A 186 31.83 33.69 33.31
C ASN A 186 30.77 34.51 32.56
N ASN A 187 29.51 34.44 33.03
CA ASN A 187 28.99 35.49 33.90
C ASN A 187 27.72 35.08 34.65
N ASP A 188 27.73 35.42 35.94
CA ASP A 188 26.70 35.25 36.96
C ASP A 188 25.39 36.00 36.66
N LYS A 189 24.27 35.43 37.13
CA LYS A 189 23.37 36.09 38.09
C LYS A 189 22.44 35.07 38.75
N SER A 190 22.33 35.21 40.07
CA SER A 190 21.80 34.27 41.06
C SER A 190 20.48 34.77 41.69
N LEU A 191 19.94 33.93 42.60
CA LEU A 191 18.80 34.08 43.54
C LEU A 191 17.44 33.55 43.02
N GLN A 192 16.63 32.78 43.75
CA GLN A 192 16.61 32.35 45.16
C GLN A 192 15.66 31.14 45.36
N VAL A 193 15.69 30.54 46.56
CA VAL A 193 15.15 29.23 47.01
C VAL A 193 13.78 29.35 47.73
N LEU A 194 12.83 28.43 47.42
CA LEU A 194 11.75 27.68 48.17
C LEU A 194 11.06 28.28 49.45
N PRO A 195 9.92 27.74 50.02
CA PRO A 195 9.29 26.40 49.87
C PRO A 195 7.73 26.27 49.93
N ASN A 196 7.26 25.03 49.73
CA ASN A 196 6.10 24.26 50.26
C ASN A 196 4.66 24.84 50.32
N ASP A 197 3.68 24.05 49.85
CA ASP A 197 2.69 23.40 50.73
C ASP A 197 1.80 22.38 49.99
N GLU A 198 1.72 21.17 50.56
CA GLU A 198 0.66 20.18 50.31
C GLU A 198 -0.55 20.50 51.20
N SER A 199 -1.77 20.50 50.67
CA SER A 199 -2.95 19.89 51.34
C SER A 199 -4.26 19.97 50.52
N MET A 200 -4.98 18.85 50.56
CA MET A 200 -6.45 18.69 50.60
C MET A 200 -7.34 18.88 49.34
N LEU A 201 -7.56 17.74 48.65
CA LEU A 201 -8.83 17.03 48.48
C LEU A 201 -10.18 17.78 48.72
N LEU A 202 -11.00 17.81 47.65
CA LEU A 202 -12.43 17.44 47.54
C LEU A 202 -13.24 18.45 46.72
N GLY A 203 -13.88 17.95 45.65
CA GLY A 203 -14.92 18.70 44.96
C GLY A 203 -15.14 18.24 43.53
N ALA A 204 -15.75 17.05 43.37
CA ALA A 204 -16.38 16.67 42.12
C ALA A 204 -17.36 17.77 41.68
N LYS A 205 -17.20 18.25 40.44
CA LYS A 205 -18.29 18.79 39.64
C LYS A 205 -17.96 18.64 38.17
N GLU A 206 -18.87 17.94 37.52
CA GLU A 206 -19.01 17.77 36.09
C GLU A 206 -18.95 19.12 35.37
N GLU A 207 -18.08 19.25 34.38
CA GLU A 207 -18.30 20.22 33.31
C GLU A 207 -18.10 19.52 31.97
N GLN A 208 -19.22 19.03 31.43
CA GLN A 208 -19.43 18.96 29.99
C GLN A 208 -19.22 20.36 29.41
N LYS A 209 -18.02 20.64 28.87
CA LYS A 209 -17.74 21.89 28.16
C LYS A 209 -17.89 21.67 26.65
N SER A 210 -19.06 22.11 26.19
CA SER A 210 -19.39 22.64 24.86
C SER A 210 -18.21 22.79 23.90
N PHE A 211 -18.25 21.97 22.84
CA PHE A 211 -17.37 22.04 21.68
C PHE A 211 -17.78 23.23 20.79
N SER A 212 -17.07 24.37 20.87
CA SER A 212 -17.16 25.40 19.82
C SER A 212 -15.91 26.27 19.67
N LYS A 213 -15.35 26.18 18.45
CA LYS A 213 -14.71 27.20 17.59
C LYS A 213 -13.33 27.80 17.94
N THR A 214 -12.42 27.52 16.98
CA THR A 214 -11.38 28.39 16.40
C THR A 214 -10.22 28.79 17.29
N GLY A 215 -9.12 28.03 17.13
CA GLY A 215 -7.83 28.22 17.80
C GLY A 215 -7.55 27.07 18.76
N ASP A 216 -6.45 26.35 18.54
CA ASP A 216 -5.81 25.50 19.55
C ASP A 216 -6.33 24.06 19.80
N THR A 217 -6.84 23.38 18.78
CA THR A 217 -7.23 21.94 18.90
C THR A 217 -6.02 21.00 18.81
N ARG A 218 -4.92 21.44 18.19
CA ARG A 218 -3.76 20.59 17.85
C ARG A 218 -2.75 20.46 18.98
N GLU A 219 -2.47 21.54 19.71
CA GLU A 219 -1.59 21.48 20.89
C GLU A 219 -2.26 20.73 22.04
N GLN A 220 -3.57 20.91 22.22
CA GLN A 220 -4.37 20.16 23.18
C GLN A 220 -4.37 18.65 22.88
N GLN A 221 -4.55 18.25 21.61
CA GLN A 221 -4.44 16.85 21.19
C GLN A 221 -3.03 16.27 21.39
N GLU A 222 -1.99 17.08 21.16
CA GLU A 222 -0.60 16.67 21.35
C GLU A 222 -0.22 16.54 22.83
N LEU A 223 -0.82 17.36 23.71
CA LEU A 223 -0.68 17.26 25.15
C LEU A 223 -1.33 15.97 25.70
N ILE A 224 -2.54 15.66 25.21
CA ILE A 224 -3.24 14.42 25.52
C ILE A 224 -2.40 13.22 25.08
N LEU A 225 -1.84 13.26 23.86
CA LEU A 225 -0.98 12.21 23.34
C LEU A 225 0.28 12.00 24.20
N LYS A 226 0.94 13.06 24.64
CA LYS A 226 2.11 12.96 25.52
C LYS A 226 1.74 12.38 26.89
N SER A 227 0.63 12.80 27.47
CA SER A 227 0.14 12.26 28.75
C SER A 227 -0.21 10.77 28.65
N LEU A 228 -0.87 10.36 27.57
CA LEU A 228 -1.24 8.96 27.34
C LEU A 228 -0.01 8.07 27.12
N LEU A 229 0.95 8.52 26.30
CA LEU A 229 2.20 7.79 26.07
C LEU A 229 3.07 7.69 27.33
N GLN A 230 3.03 8.70 28.21
CA GLN A 230 3.71 8.66 29.49
C GLN A 230 3.10 7.59 30.41
N SER A 231 1.77 7.56 30.53
CA SER A 231 1.03 6.55 31.31
C SER A 231 1.26 5.12 30.82
N ILE A 232 1.33 4.91 29.50
CA ILE A 232 1.64 3.59 28.92
C ILE A 232 3.05 3.12 29.31
N ASN A 233 4.01 4.04 29.35
CA ASN A 233 5.39 3.75 29.70
C ASN A 233 5.63 3.55 31.20
N GLU A 234 4.70 3.96 32.06
CA GLU A 234 4.78 3.77 33.51
C GLU A 234 4.42 2.33 33.93
N GLU A 235 5.26 1.74 34.80
CA GLU A 235 5.13 0.35 35.26
C GLU A 235 4.03 0.14 36.31
N ASN A 236 3.61 1.20 37.02
CA ASN A 236 2.69 1.10 38.17
C ASN A 236 1.21 1.38 37.85
N CYS A 237 0.82 1.44 36.58
CA CYS A 237 -0.56 1.76 36.19
C CYS A 237 -1.40 0.50 35.88
N THR A 238 -2.60 0.40 36.47
CA THR A 238 -3.51 -0.75 36.26
C THR A 238 -4.10 -0.77 34.84
N LYS A 239 -4.43 -1.97 34.33
CA LYS A 239 -5.01 -2.17 32.98
C LYS A 239 -6.27 -1.31 32.75
N GLU A 240 -7.17 -1.28 33.73
CA GLU A 240 -8.42 -0.51 33.65
C GLU A 240 -8.19 1.00 33.52
N LYS A 241 -7.17 1.53 34.20
CA LYS A 241 -6.81 2.95 34.10
C LYS A 241 -6.26 3.27 32.72
N LYS A 242 -5.40 2.40 32.17
CA LYS A 242 -4.87 2.53 30.79
C LYS A 242 -5.99 2.48 29.74
N LEU A 243 -6.98 1.60 29.90
CA LEU A 243 -8.13 1.51 28.99
C LEU A 243 -9.01 2.77 29.03
N LYS A 244 -9.29 3.31 30.22
CA LYS A 244 -10.06 4.57 30.36
C LYS A 244 -9.36 5.73 29.69
N GLU A 245 -8.04 5.82 29.86
CA GLU A 245 -7.22 6.84 29.22
C GLU A 245 -7.20 6.68 27.68
N LEU A 246 -7.08 5.45 27.19
CA LEU A 246 -7.10 5.15 25.75
C LEU A 246 -8.49 5.30 25.10
N SER A 247 -9.58 5.31 25.86
CA SER A 247 -10.94 5.51 25.31
C SER A 247 -11.09 6.83 24.52
N VAL A 248 -10.24 7.82 24.80
CA VAL A 248 -10.19 9.08 24.03
C VAL A 248 -9.89 8.83 22.54
N LEU A 249 -9.19 7.74 22.21
CA LEU A 249 -8.89 7.34 20.83
C LEU A 249 -10.16 7.02 20.02
N GLU A 250 -11.23 6.56 20.67
CA GLU A 250 -12.52 6.31 20.00
C GLU A 250 -13.12 7.60 19.42
N ALA A 251 -12.86 8.74 20.05
CA ALA A 251 -13.38 10.04 19.62
C ALA A 251 -12.56 10.71 18.50
N LEU A 252 -11.36 10.20 18.20
CA LEU A 252 -10.49 10.77 17.17
C LEU A 252 -10.99 10.41 15.76
N ASP A 253 -10.84 11.34 14.82
CA ASP A 253 -10.97 11.05 13.40
C ASP A 253 -9.80 10.18 12.90
N ASP A 254 -10.00 9.44 11.81
CA ASP A 254 -9.01 8.47 11.33
C ASP A 254 -7.65 9.10 11.01
N SER A 255 -7.62 10.36 10.55
CA SER A 255 -6.34 11.05 10.27
C SER A 255 -5.57 11.35 11.55
N SER A 256 -6.26 11.84 12.58
CA SER A 256 -5.66 12.09 13.90
C SER A 256 -5.22 10.79 14.58
N LEU A 257 -6.00 9.72 14.43
CA LEU A 257 -5.69 8.40 14.95
C LEU A 257 -4.42 7.82 14.31
N ILE A 258 -4.28 7.93 12.99
CA ILE A 258 -3.07 7.47 12.28
C ILE A 258 -1.82 8.20 12.80
N ILE A 259 -1.87 9.53 12.87
CA ILE A 259 -0.76 10.34 13.39
C ILE A 259 -0.43 9.93 14.84
N PHE A 260 -1.44 9.63 15.65
CA PHE A 260 -1.24 9.17 17.01
C PHE A 260 -0.47 7.84 17.04
N ILE A 261 -0.92 6.86 16.27
CA ILE A 261 -0.34 5.51 16.23
C ILE A 261 1.09 5.54 15.68
N GLU A 262 1.37 6.34 14.64
CA GLU A 262 2.72 6.52 14.10
C GLU A 262 3.67 7.11 15.16
N LYS A 263 3.24 8.16 15.86
CA LYS A 263 4.03 8.75 16.96
C LYS A 263 4.26 7.75 18.10
N ALA A 264 3.25 6.95 18.44
CA ALA A 264 3.36 5.93 19.47
C ALA A 264 4.38 4.84 19.09
N SER A 265 4.35 4.37 17.84
CA SER A 265 5.27 3.35 17.31
C SER A 265 6.75 3.72 17.50
N VAL A 266 7.09 4.99 17.26
CA VAL A 266 8.46 5.51 17.39
C VAL A 266 8.84 5.79 18.85
N SER A 267 7.87 6.18 19.69
CA SER A 267 8.12 6.61 21.07
C SER A 267 8.32 5.45 22.03
N ILE A 268 7.63 4.32 21.82
CA ILE A 268 7.70 3.15 22.70
C ILE A 268 8.92 2.30 22.31
N LYS A 269 9.98 2.38 23.12
CA LYS A 269 11.24 1.67 22.83
C LYS A 269 11.26 0.20 23.26
N CYS A 270 10.50 -0.14 24.30
CA CYS A 270 10.48 -1.47 24.90
C CYS A 270 9.46 -2.36 24.17
N GLU A 271 9.91 -3.55 23.77
CA GLU A 271 9.14 -4.49 22.95
C GLU A 271 7.94 -5.06 23.70
N GLU A 272 8.07 -5.36 24.99
CA GLU A 272 6.94 -5.76 25.83
C GLU A 272 5.88 -4.64 25.89
N LYS A 273 6.31 -3.39 26.06
CA LYS A 273 5.42 -2.22 26.09
C LYS A 273 4.72 -1.97 24.75
N LYS A 274 5.38 -2.26 23.63
CA LYS A 274 4.76 -2.22 22.30
C LYS A 274 3.65 -3.26 22.18
N ALA A 275 3.89 -4.50 22.63
CA ALA A 275 2.89 -5.56 22.61
C ALA A 275 1.68 -5.19 23.47
N ASP A 276 1.90 -4.74 24.71
CA ASP A 276 0.85 -4.31 25.62
C ASP A 276 0.04 -3.15 25.03
N PHE A 277 0.71 -2.17 24.42
CA PHE A 277 0.05 -1.05 23.75
C PHE A 277 -0.87 -1.52 22.64
N CYS A 278 -0.40 -2.39 21.73
CA CYS A 278 -1.23 -2.91 20.65
C CYS A 278 -2.46 -3.67 21.15
N LEU A 279 -2.31 -4.49 22.20
CA LEU A 279 -3.42 -5.23 22.80
C LEU A 279 -4.47 -4.30 23.41
N LEU A 280 -4.03 -3.28 24.16
CA LEU A 280 -4.93 -2.28 24.73
C LEU A 280 -5.65 -1.47 23.64
N VAL A 281 -4.95 -1.06 22.59
CA VAL A 281 -5.53 -0.30 21.48
C VAL A 281 -6.52 -1.14 20.69
N ALA A 282 -6.24 -2.43 20.47
CA ALA A 282 -7.19 -3.34 19.81
C ALA A 282 -8.48 -3.52 20.63
N GLU A 283 -8.36 -3.58 21.97
CA GLU A 283 -9.51 -3.69 22.88
C GLU A 283 -10.41 -2.44 22.83
N VAL A 284 -9.81 -1.25 22.67
CA VAL A 284 -10.52 0.04 22.57
C VAL A 284 -11.09 0.25 21.16
N LEU A 285 -10.28 0.13 20.12
CA LEU A 285 -10.67 0.58 18.78
C LEU A 285 -11.57 -0.39 18.03
N LYS A 286 -11.59 -1.68 18.39
CA LYS A 286 -12.40 -2.76 17.79
C LYS A 286 -12.47 -2.68 16.26
N ASP A 287 -13.45 -1.98 15.69
CA ASP A 287 -13.69 -1.81 14.25
C ASP A 287 -12.60 -1.03 13.51
N ARG A 288 -11.76 -0.26 14.23
CA ARG A 288 -10.67 0.53 13.66
C ARG A 288 -9.27 -0.01 13.94
N THR A 289 -9.16 -1.26 14.35
CA THR A 289 -7.88 -1.89 14.70
C THR A 289 -6.93 -2.01 13.48
N TYR A 290 -7.46 -1.90 12.25
CA TYR A 290 -6.67 -1.90 11.01
C TYR A 290 -5.53 -0.85 10.99
N VAL A 291 -5.66 0.25 11.74
CA VAL A 291 -4.60 1.28 11.84
C VAL A 291 -3.31 0.73 12.45
N LEU A 292 -3.40 -0.28 13.32
CA LEU A 292 -2.22 -0.91 13.92
C LEU A 292 -1.37 -1.65 12.89
N GLY A 293 -1.98 -2.20 11.85
CA GLY A 293 -1.27 -3.00 10.85
C GLY A 293 -0.19 -2.17 10.14
N LYS A 294 -0.63 -1.20 9.32
CA LYS A 294 0.27 -0.38 8.50
C LYS A 294 1.19 0.53 9.32
N TYR A 295 0.65 1.13 10.38
CA TYR A 295 1.31 2.25 11.08
C TYR A 295 2.05 1.83 12.34
N PHE A 296 1.89 0.59 12.80
CA PHE A 296 2.57 0.10 13.99
C PHE A 296 3.30 -1.23 13.75
N TYR A 297 2.58 -2.30 13.39
CA TYR A 297 3.16 -3.64 13.22
C TYR A 297 4.13 -3.73 12.03
N LEU A 298 3.81 -3.13 10.89
CA LEU A 298 4.71 -3.15 9.72
C LEU A 298 6.07 -2.46 10.01
N PRO A 299 6.11 -1.21 10.52
CA PRO A 299 7.37 -0.59 10.94
C PRO A 299 8.09 -1.37 12.05
N TRP A 300 7.32 -1.99 12.96
CA TRP A 300 7.89 -2.79 14.03
C TRP A 300 8.62 -4.02 13.45
N PHE A 301 7.98 -4.78 12.56
CA PHE A 301 8.61 -5.92 11.87
C PHE A 301 9.88 -5.55 11.10
N GLN A 302 9.88 -4.42 10.41
CA GLN A 302 11.02 -3.97 9.60
C GLN A 302 12.24 -3.57 10.45
N ASN A 303 12.01 -3.12 11.69
CA ASN A 303 13.06 -2.63 12.58
C ASN A 303 13.47 -3.64 13.67
N SER A 304 12.75 -4.75 13.80
CA SER A 304 13.01 -5.78 14.81
C SER A 304 14.12 -6.76 14.42
N GLY A 305 15.01 -7.07 15.37
CA GLY A 305 16.00 -8.15 15.24
C GLY A 305 15.41 -9.54 15.56
N LYS A 306 16.13 -10.62 15.22
CA LYS A 306 15.65 -12.02 15.33
C LYS A 306 15.08 -12.41 16.72
N ASN A 307 15.68 -11.94 17.82
CA ASN A 307 15.19 -12.27 19.17
C ASN A 307 13.93 -11.50 19.60
N SER A 308 13.51 -10.47 18.86
CA SER A 308 12.34 -9.62 19.18
C SER A 308 11.08 -10.06 18.42
N LEU A 309 11.20 -10.99 17.46
CA LEU A 309 10.08 -11.48 16.66
C LEU A 309 9.03 -12.23 17.48
N THR A 310 9.40 -12.97 18.54
CA THR A 310 8.44 -13.78 19.32
C THR A 310 7.37 -12.93 20.02
N ILE A 311 7.76 -11.82 20.64
CA ILE A 311 6.84 -10.92 21.35
C ILE A 311 5.89 -10.26 20.34
N LEU A 312 6.44 -9.78 19.23
CA LEU A 312 5.69 -9.17 18.14
C LEU A 312 4.67 -10.17 17.58
N VAL A 313 5.11 -11.38 17.23
CA VAL A 313 4.27 -12.44 16.67
C VAL A 313 3.14 -12.80 17.62
N THR A 314 3.44 -12.95 18.91
CA THR A 314 2.42 -13.25 19.93
C THR A 314 1.39 -12.12 20.01
N SER A 315 1.84 -10.86 20.02
CA SER A 315 0.95 -9.69 20.04
C SER A 315 0.09 -9.60 18.78
N LEU A 316 0.69 -9.77 17.60
CA LEU A 316 -0.05 -9.72 16.34
C LEU A 316 -1.06 -10.85 16.27
N ALA A 317 -0.69 -12.08 16.61
CA ALA A 317 -1.58 -13.23 16.57
C ALA A 317 -2.80 -13.06 17.49
N GLN A 318 -2.66 -12.32 18.60
CA GLN A 318 -3.77 -11.99 19.49
C GLN A 318 -4.68 -10.87 18.95
N THR A 319 -4.15 -9.93 18.17
CA THR A 319 -4.93 -8.79 17.66
C THR A 319 -5.50 -9.01 16.26
N ILE A 320 -4.84 -9.83 15.44
CA ILE A 320 -5.09 -9.98 14.00
C ILE A 320 -6.50 -10.44 13.67
N ASN A 321 -7.15 -11.23 14.53
CA ASN A 321 -8.53 -11.69 14.33
C ASN A 321 -9.54 -10.53 14.23
N SER A 322 -9.24 -9.37 14.81
CA SER A 322 -10.10 -8.18 14.73
C SER A 322 -9.96 -7.37 13.44
N PHE A 323 -8.90 -7.60 12.65
CA PHE A 323 -8.63 -6.86 11.41
C PHE A 323 -7.91 -7.71 10.35
N PHE A 324 -8.25 -8.99 10.26
CA PHE A 324 -7.44 -9.98 9.54
C PHE A 324 -7.24 -9.64 8.05
N GLU A 325 -8.31 -9.25 7.35
CA GLU A 325 -8.22 -8.90 5.93
C GLU A 325 -7.25 -7.74 5.70
N GLN A 326 -7.34 -6.71 6.54
CA GLN A 326 -6.46 -5.54 6.49
C GLN A 326 -5.03 -5.90 6.92
N ALA A 327 -4.86 -6.75 7.94
CA ALA A 327 -3.56 -7.23 8.38
C ALA A 327 -2.84 -8.01 7.27
N CYS A 328 -3.58 -8.81 6.50
CA CYS A 328 -3.03 -9.49 5.34
C CYS A 328 -2.46 -8.50 4.33
N HIS A 329 -3.22 -7.47 3.97
CA HIS A 329 -2.83 -6.51 2.95
C HIS A 329 -1.77 -5.50 3.39
N GLU A 330 -1.81 -5.07 4.65
CA GLU A 330 -0.96 -3.99 5.15
C GLU A 330 0.27 -4.50 5.90
N VAL A 331 0.29 -5.76 6.36
CA VAL A 331 1.40 -6.34 7.12
C VAL A 331 1.96 -7.57 6.44
N LEU A 332 1.18 -8.64 6.30
CA LEU A 332 1.71 -9.95 5.88
C LEU A 332 2.20 -9.94 4.43
N LEU A 333 1.40 -9.45 3.48
CA LEU A 333 1.78 -9.43 2.06
C LEU A 333 2.98 -8.53 1.77
N PRO A 334 3.07 -7.28 2.30
CA PRO A 334 4.27 -6.45 2.13
C PRO A 334 5.54 -7.11 2.66
N LEU A 335 5.44 -7.83 3.79
CA LEU A 335 6.59 -8.52 4.36
C LEU A 335 6.96 -9.76 3.54
N LEU A 336 5.99 -10.53 3.04
CA LEU A 336 6.26 -11.66 2.15
C LEU A 336 6.87 -11.24 0.80
N ASN A 337 6.60 -10.01 0.34
CA ASN A 337 7.17 -9.45 -0.90
C ASN A 337 8.56 -8.81 -0.69
N SER A 338 9.05 -8.73 0.56
CA SER A 338 10.35 -8.14 0.88
C SER A 338 11.36 -9.25 1.19
N SER A 339 12.41 -9.35 0.38
CA SER A 339 13.50 -10.33 0.57
C SER A 339 14.27 -10.14 1.88
N GLN A 340 14.21 -8.94 2.47
CA GLN A 340 14.87 -8.61 3.74
C GLN A 340 13.99 -8.91 4.96
N SER A 341 12.72 -9.28 4.78
CA SER A 341 11.82 -9.49 5.91
C SER A 341 12.20 -10.72 6.73
N GLY A 342 11.99 -10.63 8.04
CA GLY A 342 12.15 -11.80 8.94
C GLY A 342 11.20 -12.95 8.58
N LEU A 343 10.04 -12.66 7.98
CA LEU A 343 9.05 -13.66 7.57
C LEU A 343 9.51 -14.52 6.39
N VAL A 344 10.27 -13.96 5.44
CA VAL A 344 10.85 -14.72 4.33
C VAL A 344 12.02 -15.57 4.79
N GLN A 345 12.80 -15.09 5.77
CA GLN A 345 13.92 -15.83 6.34
C GLN A 345 13.48 -17.02 7.20
N ASP A 346 12.34 -16.90 7.89
CA ASP A 346 11.75 -17.96 8.70
C ASP A 346 10.24 -18.06 8.46
N PRO A 347 9.81 -18.87 7.46
CA PRO A 347 8.39 -19.06 7.16
C PRO A 347 7.58 -19.68 8.31
N ALA A 348 8.23 -20.33 9.29
CA ALA A 348 7.53 -20.88 10.45
C ALA A 348 6.88 -19.78 11.30
N VAL A 349 7.41 -18.55 11.24
CA VAL A 349 6.81 -17.40 11.90
C VAL A 349 5.40 -17.10 11.35
N VAL A 350 5.16 -17.35 10.06
CA VAL A 350 3.81 -17.23 9.48
C VAL A 350 2.86 -18.24 10.13
N LYS A 351 3.35 -19.45 10.43
CA LYS A 351 2.61 -20.47 11.20
C LYS A 351 2.22 -19.94 12.55
N ASP A 352 3.15 -19.39 13.30
CA ASP A 352 2.90 -18.91 14.66
C ASP A 352 1.89 -17.75 14.68
N ILE A 353 1.95 -16.86 13.69
CA ILE A 353 0.97 -15.77 13.54
C ILE A 353 -0.43 -16.33 13.25
N LEU A 354 -0.51 -17.30 12.33
CA LEU A 354 -1.79 -17.83 11.84
C LEU A 354 -2.34 -19.01 12.65
N ALA A 355 -1.55 -19.60 13.56
CA ALA A 355 -1.98 -20.68 14.43
C ALA A 355 -3.09 -20.26 15.41
N LEU A 356 -3.13 -18.97 15.76
CA LEU A 356 -4.18 -18.37 16.59
C LEU A 356 -5.32 -17.74 15.75
N CYS A 357 -5.23 -17.84 14.42
CA CYS A 357 -6.22 -17.36 13.48
C CYS A 357 -7.21 -18.45 13.06
N ASN A 358 -8.33 -18.05 12.48
CA ASN A 358 -9.26 -18.99 11.86
C ASN A 358 -8.57 -19.76 10.71
N PRO A 359 -8.87 -21.06 10.51
CA PRO A 359 -8.25 -21.84 9.43
C PRO A 359 -8.47 -21.24 8.02
N GLU A 360 -9.56 -20.51 7.79
CA GLU A 360 -9.85 -19.84 6.51
C GLU A 360 -8.84 -18.75 6.13
N CYS A 361 -8.08 -18.25 7.12
CA CYS A 361 -7.05 -17.23 6.95
C CYS A 361 -5.92 -17.66 5.99
N TRP A 362 -5.56 -18.94 5.99
CA TRP A 362 -4.53 -19.49 5.11
C TRP A 362 -4.91 -19.35 3.64
N TRP A 363 -6.15 -19.68 3.29
CA TRP A 363 -6.66 -19.56 1.92
C TRP A 363 -6.71 -18.10 1.45
N PHE A 364 -7.16 -17.19 2.33
CA PHE A 364 -7.20 -15.77 2.03
C PHE A 364 -5.80 -15.22 1.74
N LEU A 365 -4.84 -15.50 2.62
CA LEU A 365 -3.45 -15.06 2.46
C LEU A 365 -2.82 -15.65 1.19
N LEU A 366 -2.96 -16.97 0.96
CA LEU A 366 -2.44 -17.63 -0.24
C LEU A 366 -3.00 -17.02 -1.52
N ARG A 367 -4.32 -16.83 -1.59
CA ARG A 367 -4.98 -16.25 -2.77
C ARG A 367 -4.42 -14.87 -3.10
N HIS A 368 -4.33 -13.99 -2.10
CA HIS A 368 -3.85 -12.63 -2.33
C HIS A 368 -2.34 -12.58 -2.59
N PHE A 369 -1.58 -13.52 -2.03
CA PHE A 369 -0.16 -13.67 -2.34
C PHE A 369 0.05 -14.11 -3.79
N LEU A 370 -0.72 -15.07 -4.30
CA LEU A 370 -0.67 -15.49 -5.70
C LEU A 370 -0.99 -14.34 -6.67
N VAL A 371 -2.02 -13.54 -6.36
CA VAL A 371 -2.36 -12.35 -7.16
C VAL A 371 -1.24 -11.32 -7.17
N LEU A 372 -0.52 -11.16 -6.05
CA LEU A 372 0.66 -10.29 -5.97
C LEU A 372 1.79 -10.82 -6.85
N LEU A 373 2.09 -12.12 -6.74
CA LEU A 373 3.15 -12.79 -7.51
C LEU A 373 2.85 -12.94 -9.01
N ASN A 374 1.61 -12.77 -9.45
CA ASN A 374 1.28 -12.70 -10.87
C ASN A 374 1.40 -11.27 -11.44
N LYS A 375 1.44 -10.24 -10.58
CA LYS A 375 1.75 -8.86 -10.98
C LYS A 375 3.24 -8.59 -11.00
N ASP A 376 3.95 -9.04 -9.97
CA ASP A 376 5.40 -8.94 -9.84
C ASP A 376 6.08 -10.20 -10.42
N LYS A 377 7.38 -10.16 -10.76
CA LYS A 377 8.08 -11.40 -11.19
C LYS A 377 8.30 -12.32 -9.99
N LEU A 378 7.98 -13.61 -10.13
CA LEU A 378 8.30 -14.63 -9.13
C LEU A 378 9.82 -14.74 -8.95
N ALA A 379 10.32 -14.30 -7.80
CA ALA A 379 11.72 -14.49 -7.40
C ALA A 379 11.92 -15.74 -6.54
N GLU A 380 13.16 -16.23 -6.46
CA GLU A 380 13.51 -17.47 -5.76
C GLU A 380 13.16 -17.47 -4.26
N TRP A 381 13.31 -16.32 -3.59
CA TRP A 381 13.00 -16.18 -2.15
C TRP A 381 11.52 -16.30 -1.81
N HIS A 382 10.60 -16.21 -2.80
CA HIS A 382 9.18 -16.43 -2.55
C HIS A 382 8.83 -17.92 -2.42
N LEU A 383 9.65 -18.82 -2.99
CA LEU A 383 9.33 -20.24 -3.08
C LEU A 383 9.20 -20.94 -1.73
N PRO A 384 10.05 -20.69 -0.71
CA PRO A 384 9.88 -21.29 0.61
C PRO A 384 8.57 -20.88 1.28
N ALA A 385 8.20 -19.60 1.21
CA ALA A 385 6.94 -19.10 1.77
C ALA A 385 5.72 -19.66 1.03
N LEU A 386 5.80 -19.76 -0.30
CA LEU A 386 4.75 -20.34 -1.12
C LEU A 386 4.58 -21.86 -0.86
N ASP A 387 5.67 -22.61 -0.75
CA ASP A 387 5.66 -24.04 -0.38
C ASP A 387 4.98 -24.25 0.97
N PHE A 388 5.36 -23.43 1.96
CA PHE A 388 4.78 -23.47 3.29
C PHE A 388 3.27 -23.15 3.29
N LEU A 389 2.85 -22.06 2.64
CA LEU A 389 1.45 -21.68 2.53
C LEU A 389 0.62 -22.76 1.81
N CYS A 390 1.12 -23.31 0.71
CA CYS A 390 0.45 -24.39 -0.01
C CYS A 390 0.27 -25.62 0.87
N HIS A 391 1.29 -25.99 1.66
CA HIS A 391 1.22 -27.14 2.56
C HIS A 391 0.14 -26.96 3.63
N GLU A 392 0.12 -25.82 4.34
CA GLU A 392 -0.89 -25.57 5.37
C GLU A 392 -2.31 -25.45 4.77
N THR A 393 -2.45 -25.00 3.52
CA THR A 393 -3.76 -24.99 2.84
C THR A 393 -4.23 -26.36 2.34
N GLU A 394 -3.33 -27.30 2.05
CA GLU A 394 -3.70 -28.65 1.58
C GLU A 394 -4.55 -29.40 2.62
N GLU A 395 -4.27 -29.18 3.89
CA GLU A 395 -4.96 -29.83 5.00
C GLU A 395 -6.41 -29.35 5.17
N LEU A 396 -6.77 -28.18 4.62
CA LEU A 396 -8.06 -27.53 4.83
C LEU A 396 -9.14 -27.98 3.82
N ASP A 397 -10.36 -28.26 4.29
CA ASP A 397 -11.51 -28.69 3.47
C ASP A 397 -12.49 -27.54 3.20
N VAL A 398 -12.12 -26.59 2.35
CA VAL A 398 -13.00 -25.47 1.97
C VAL A 398 -13.22 -25.44 0.46
N SER A 399 -14.42 -25.81 0.01
CA SER A 399 -14.77 -26.01 -1.40
C SER A 399 -14.95 -24.73 -2.22
N SER A 400 -15.30 -23.61 -1.60
CA SER A 400 -15.67 -22.36 -2.27
C SER A 400 -14.50 -21.60 -2.90
N HIS A 401 -13.27 -21.85 -2.45
CA HIS A 401 -12.08 -21.06 -2.82
C HIS A 401 -11.02 -21.87 -3.57
N THR A 402 -11.21 -23.18 -3.72
CA THR A 402 -10.22 -24.08 -4.29
C THR A 402 -9.93 -23.80 -5.76
N GLU A 403 -10.98 -23.66 -6.59
CA GLU A 403 -10.81 -23.54 -8.05
C GLU A 403 -10.02 -22.28 -8.47
N PRO A 404 -10.32 -21.06 -7.95
CA PRO A 404 -9.52 -19.87 -8.26
C PRO A 404 -8.04 -20.03 -7.89
N ILE A 405 -7.76 -20.65 -6.75
CA ILE A 405 -6.39 -20.81 -6.23
C ILE A 405 -5.62 -21.84 -7.05
N VAL A 406 -6.26 -22.97 -7.39
CA VAL A 406 -5.69 -23.98 -8.28
C VAL A 406 -5.37 -23.36 -9.64
N ASN A 407 -6.27 -22.57 -10.22
CA ASN A 407 -6.05 -21.92 -11.51
C ASN A 407 -4.88 -20.91 -11.44
N GLU A 408 -4.86 -20.05 -10.42
CA GLU A 408 -3.84 -19.02 -10.25
C GLU A 408 -2.45 -19.63 -10.00
N LEU A 409 -2.38 -20.64 -9.13
CA LEU A 409 -1.15 -21.38 -8.84
C LEU A 409 -0.66 -22.15 -10.07
N THR A 410 -1.56 -22.80 -10.81
CA THR A 410 -1.18 -23.52 -12.05
C THR A 410 -0.63 -22.56 -13.09
N ASN A 411 -1.23 -21.37 -13.24
CA ASN A 411 -0.73 -20.33 -14.13
C ASN A 411 0.66 -19.84 -13.72
N LEU A 412 0.87 -19.56 -12.44
CA LEU A 412 2.14 -19.11 -11.89
C LEU A 412 3.25 -20.16 -12.10
N LEU A 413 2.97 -21.44 -11.83
CA LEU A 413 3.91 -22.54 -12.07
C LEU A 413 4.21 -22.72 -13.56
N ARG A 414 3.21 -22.56 -14.43
CA ARG A 414 3.39 -22.68 -15.88
C ARG A 414 4.36 -21.63 -16.41
N VAL A 415 4.17 -20.36 -16.04
CA VAL A 415 5.02 -19.24 -16.49
C VAL A 415 6.48 -19.43 -16.04
N ASN A 416 6.69 -19.95 -14.82
CA ASN A 416 8.03 -20.02 -14.22
C ASN A 416 8.67 -21.43 -14.24
N SER A 417 8.08 -22.37 -14.98
CA SER A 417 8.49 -23.79 -15.02
C SER A 417 9.91 -24.02 -15.53
N VAL A 418 10.41 -23.13 -16.38
CA VAL A 418 11.77 -23.21 -16.96
C VAL A 418 12.79 -22.67 -15.96
N ASP A 419 12.53 -21.47 -15.44
CA ASP A 419 13.44 -20.73 -14.54
C ASP A 419 13.71 -21.49 -13.24
N PHE A 420 12.66 -22.05 -12.62
CA PHE A 420 12.79 -22.80 -11.36
C PHE A 420 12.80 -24.32 -11.54
N SER A 421 13.09 -24.80 -12.76
CA SER A 421 13.06 -26.23 -13.10
C SER A 421 13.91 -27.15 -12.20
N LYS A 422 14.96 -26.63 -11.55
CA LYS A 422 15.81 -27.42 -10.63
C LYS A 422 15.53 -27.16 -9.15
N ASN A 423 14.70 -26.16 -8.82
CA ASN A 423 14.48 -25.74 -7.45
C ASN A 423 13.62 -26.77 -6.68
N ARG A 424 14.02 -27.08 -5.44
CA ARG A 424 13.35 -28.07 -4.58
C ARG A 424 11.95 -27.62 -4.15
N TYR A 425 11.80 -26.37 -3.72
CA TYR A 425 10.53 -25.81 -3.26
C TYR A 425 9.53 -25.75 -4.42
N PHE A 426 9.97 -25.31 -5.60
CA PHE A 426 9.14 -25.35 -6.81
C PHE A 426 8.62 -26.76 -7.11
N GLY A 427 9.52 -27.74 -6.98
CA GLY A 427 9.19 -29.15 -7.12
C GLY A 427 8.21 -29.69 -6.07
N ASN A 428 8.23 -29.18 -4.85
CA ASN A 428 7.29 -29.54 -3.78
C ASN A 428 5.91 -28.92 -4.03
N ILE A 429 5.86 -27.64 -4.40
CA ILE A 429 4.62 -26.91 -4.72
C ILE A 429 3.83 -27.64 -5.83
N ILE A 430 4.51 -28.21 -6.85
CA ILE A 430 3.87 -29.05 -7.86
C ILE A 430 3.20 -30.29 -7.23
N LEU A 431 3.85 -30.94 -6.27
CA LEU A 431 3.29 -32.12 -5.60
C LEU A 431 2.07 -31.74 -4.74
N LEU A 432 2.17 -30.64 -3.98
CA LEU A 432 1.08 -30.11 -3.16
C LEU A 432 -0.13 -29.75 -4.05
N LEU A 433 0.10 -29.10 -5.20
CA LEU A 433 -0.96 -28.79 -6.16
C LEU A 433 -1.65 -30.06 -6.68
N ILE A 434 -0.90 -31.13 -7.00
CA ILE A 434 -1.50 -32.40 -7.42
C ILE A 434 -2.37 -33.01 -6.30
N ASN A 435 -1.93 -32.90 -5.04
CA ASN A 435 -2.72 -33.38 -3.89
C ASN A 435 -4.00 -32.55 -3.69
N ILE A 436 -3.92 -31.22 -3.77
CA ILE A 436 -5.08 -30.33 -3.68
C ILE A 436 -6.09 -30.67 -4.79
N VAL A 437 -5.63 -30.84 -6.02
CA VAL A 437 -6.47 -31.25 -7.15
C VAL A 437 -7.06 -32.64 -6.91
N LYS A 438 -6.31 -33.58 -6.33
CA LYS A 438 -6.79 -34.92 -5.97
C LYS A 438 -7.91 -34.87 -4.92
N LYS A 439 -7.79 -34.02 -3.92
CA LYS A 439 -8.77 -33.87 -2.85
C LYS A 439 -10.07 -33.22 -3.37
N HIS A 440 -9.95 -32.28 -4.29
CA HIS A 440 -11.06 -31.43 -4.77
C HIS A 440 -11.49 -31.69 -6.23
N GLN A 441 -11.36 -32.94 -6.70
CA GLN A 441 -11.68 -33.36 -8.08
C GLN A 441 -13.10 -33.01 -8.55
N LYS A 442 -14.07 -32.85 -7.63
CA LYS A 442 -15.46 -32.52 -7.98
C LYS A 442 -15.68 -31.06 -8.37
N ILE A 443 -14.75 -30.18 -8.01
CA ILE A 443 -14.88 -28.73 -8.13
C ILE A 443 -14.00 -28.21 -9.27
N VAL A 444 -12.84 -28.83 -9.48
CA VAL A 444 -11.83 -28.38 -10.45
C VAL A 444 -12.04 -29.05 -11.81
N ASN A 445 -11.87 -28.28 -12.89
CA ASN A 445 -11.82 -28.83 -14.25
C ASN A 445 -10.53 -29.65 -14.47
N LEU A 446 -10.61 -30.95 -14.23
CA LEU A 446 -9.48 -31.88 -14.33
C LEU A 446 -8.81 -31.91 -15.70
N ASP A 447 -9.56 -31.80 -16.81
CA ASP A 447 -8.98 -31.90 -18.15
C ASP A 447 -7.98 -30.78 -18.42
N ILE A 448 -8.36 -29.55 -18.09
CA ILE A 448 -7.52 -28.38 -18.29
C ILE A 448 -6.30 -28.44 -17.38
N ILE A 449 -6.51 -28.72 -16.09
CA ILE A 449 -5.44 -28.70 -15.10
C ILE A 449 -4.44 -29.84 -15.32
N THR A 450 -4.89 -31.05 -15.64
CA THR A 450 -3.96 -32.18 -15.92
C THR A 450 -3.12 -31.95 -17.17
N SER A 451 -3.68 -31.33 -18.21
CA SER A 451 -2.93 -30.92 -19.41
C SER A 451 -1.84 -29.90 -19.06
N GLN A 452 -2.20 -28.87 -18.28
CA GLN A 452 -1.26 -27.84 -17.84
C GLN A 452 -0.15 -28.42 -16.93
N LEU A 453 -0.50 -29.27 -15.97
CA LEU A 453 0.44 -29.96 -15.09
C LEU A 453 1.41 -30.86 -15.88
N THR A 454 0.92 -31.53 -16.92
CA THR A 454 1.78 -32.35 -17.80
C THR A 454 2.86 -31.48 -18.46
N SER A 455 2.47 -30.32 -18.98
CA SER A 455 3.42 -29.35 -19.55
C SER A 455 4.43 -28.85 -18.51
N ILE A 456 3.98 -28.52 -17.30
CA ILE A 456 4.86 -28.04 -16.21
C ILE A 456 5.90 -29.12 -15.83
N ILE A 457 5.44 -30.36 -15.63
CA ILE A 457 6.30 -31.49 -15.22
C ILE A 457 7.30 -31.87 -16.32
N GLN A 458 6.95 -31.67 -17.60
CA GLN A 458 7.88 -31.90 -18.72
C GLN A 458 9.14 -31.05 -18.60
N PHE A 459 8.98 -29.76 -18.28
CA PHE A 459 10.08 -28.80 -18.11
C PHE A 459 10.81 -28.92 -16.76
N HIS A 460 10.15 -29.48 -15.74
CA HIS A 460 10.79 -29.73 -14.44
C HIS A 460 11.98 -30.68 -14.56
N LYS A 461 13.12 -30.30 -13.99
CA LYS A 461 14.39 -31.07 -13.98
C LYS A 461 14.83 -31.44 -12.55
N GLY A 462 14.03 -31.09 -11.54
CA GLY A 462 14.32 -31.35 -10.14
C GLY A 462 14.03 -32.79 -9.70
N PRO A 463 14.42 -33.15 -8.46
CA PRO A 463 14.32 -34.52 -7.93
C PRO A 463 12.87 -35.02 -7.80
N THR A 464 11.89 -34.11 -7.67
CA THR A 464 10.47 -34.46 -7.51
C THR A 464 9.78 -34.82 -8.82
N LYS A 465 10.42 -34.66 -9.99
CA LYS A 465 9.82 -34.90 -11.32
C LYS A 465 9.19 -36.28 -11.45
N TYR A 466 9.92 -37.32 -11.03
CA TYR A 466 9.44 -38.71 -11.13
C TYR A 466 8.20 -38.93 -10.26
N LYS A 467 8.23 -38.44 -9.01
CA LYS A 467 7.10 -38.52 -8.07
C LYS A 467 5.88 -37.77 -8.60
N ALA A 468 6.06 -36.55 -9.11
CA ALA A 468 4.97 -35.75 -9.69
C ALA A 468 4.34 -36.45 -10.90
N SER A 469 5.16 -37.01 -11.79
CA SER A 469 4.69 -37.77 -12.97
C SER A 469 3.86 -38.99 -12.57
N GLN A 470 4.29 -39.72 -11.53
CA GLN A 470 3.55 -40.88 -11.02
C GLN A 470 2.22 -40.48 -10.37
N MET A 471 2.21 -39.40 -9.59
CA MET A 471 0.97 -38.91 -8.95
C MET A 471 -0.04 -38.42 -9.99
N LEU A 472 0.40 -37.70 -11.03
CA LEU A 472 -0.48 -37.24 -12.11
C LEU A 472 -1.06 -38.40 -12.93
N LYS A 473 -0.26 -39.45 -13.17
CA LYS A 473 -0.75 -40.70 -13.79
C LYS A 473 -1.81 -41.39 -12.94
N LYS A 474 -1.63 -41.46 -11.62
CA LYS A 474 -2.65 -42.04 -10.73
C LYS A 474 -3.94 -41.21 -10.73
N LEU A 475 -3.83 -39.89 -10.70
CA LEU A 475 -4.98 -38.98 -10.74
C LEU A 475 -5.81 -39.12 -12.02
N THR A 476 -5.15 -39.32 -13.16
CA THR A 476 -5.82 -39.57 -14.45
C THR A 476 -6.38 -40.99 -14.57
N ALA A 477 -5.77 -41.97 -13.93
CA ALA A 477 -6.24 -43.36 -13.90
C ALA A 477 -7.44 -43.58 -12.96
N GLU A 478 -7.49 -42.91 -11.79
CA GLU A 478 -8.62 -42.97 -10.84
C GLU A 478 -9.93 -42.40 -11.40
N ARG A 479 -9.88 -41.76 -12.58
CA ARG A 479 -11.03 -41.21 -13.32
C ARG A 479 -11.67 -42.22 -14.29
N LEU A 480 -10.89 -43.18 -14.80
CA LEU A 480 -11.33 -44.25 -15.70
C LEU A 480 -11.92 -45.39 -14.88
#